data_AF-A0A075I333-F1
#
_entry.id   AF-A0A075I333-F1
#
_cell.length_a   1.000
_cell.length_b   1.000
_cell.length_c   1.000
_cell.angle_alpha   90.00
_cell.angle_beta   90.00
_cell.angle_gamma   90.00
#
_symmetry.space_group_name_H-M   'P 1'
#
loop_
_entity.id
_entity.type
_entity.pdbx_description
1 polymer ?
#
loop_
_entity_poly.entity_id
_entity_poly.type
_entity_poly.pdbx_seq_one_letter_code
_entity_poly.pdbx_strand_id
1 'polypeptide(L)'
;MNRYYYSNLVYGIANGLKEKWLQKLEEGLPKADLVIVLDASQNDSFSRKKSKRDRFEKIKIFQKISQIYRRLAKKHRWKIVNASGTKQEVHKEILKIIFKKIGS
;
A
#
# COMPACT_ATOMS: atom_id res chain seq x y z
N MET A 1 5.46 -6.05 -11.21
CA MET A 1 5.75 -4.60 -11.23
C MET A 1 5.77 -4.06 -9.80
N ASN A 2 6.83 -3.36 -9.39
CA ASN A 2 6.90 -2.74 -8.06
C ASN A 2 6.40 -1.30 -8.16
N ARG A 3 5.24 -1.02 -7.53
CA ARG A 3 4.46 0.23 -7.64
C ARG A 3 3.88 0.45 -9.04
N TYR A 4 2.57 0.66 -9.08
CA TYR A 4 1.81 1.04 -10.28
C TYR A 4 0.99 2.29 -9.97
N TYR A 5 0.00 2.64 -10.80
CA TYR A 5 -0.84 3.82 -10.56
C TYR A 5 -1.55 3.82 -9.19
N TYR A 6 -1.72 2.65 -8.56
CA TYR A 6 -2.28 2.54 -7.21
C TYR A 6 -1.52 3.35 -6.16
N SER A 7 -0.20 3.49 -6.31
CA SER A 7 0.59 4.36 -5.43
C SER A 7 0.29 5.84 -5.70
N ASN A 8 0.18 6.27 -6.97
CA ASN A 8 -0.20 7.64 -7.32
C ASN A 8 -1.55 8.01 -6.72
N LEU A 9 -2.52 7.09 -6.80
CA LEU A 9 -3.84 7.27 -6.21
C LEU A 9 -3.77 7.50 -4.69
N VAL A 10 -3.01 6.66 -3.98
CA VAL A 10 -2.91 6.75 -2.52
C VAL A 10 -2.19 8.02 -2.07
N TYR A 11 -1.03 8.33 -2.66
CA TYR A 11 -0.27 9.53 -2.31
C TYR A 11 -1.01 10.80 -2.72
N GLY A 12 -1.71 10.80 -3.86
CA GLY A 12 -2.54 11.93 -4.29
C GLY A 12 -3.66 12.21 -3.29
N ILE A 13 -4.38 11.18 -2.84
CA ILE A 13 -5.43 11.33 -1.80
C ILE A 13 -4.82 11.78 -0.47
N ALA A 14 -3.65 11.26 -0.11
CA ALA A 14 -2.94 11.68 1.11
C ALA A 14 -2.58 13.18 1.07
N ASN A 15 -2.31 13.72 -0.11
CA ASN A 15 -2.07 15.15 -0.37
C ASN A 15 -3.34 15.97 -0.62
N GLY A 16 -4.54 15.39 -0.45
CA GLY A 16 -5.81 16.12 -0.54
C GLY A 16 -6.43 16.18 -1.94
N LEU A 17 -5.86 15.48 -2.93
CA LEU A 17 -6.44 15.40 -4.27
C LEU A 17 -7.69 14.52 -4.28
N LYS A 18 -8.65 14.86 -5.13
CA LYS A 18 -9.92 14.12 -5.25
C LYS A 18 -9.68 12.76 -5.89
N GLU A 19 -10.13 11.69 -5.24
CA GLU A 19 -9.99 10.30 -5.73
C GLU A 19 -10.52 10.11 -7.16
N LYS A 20 -11.69 10.70 -7.48
CA LYS A 20 -12.29 10.62 -8.84
C LYS A 20 -11.41 11.29 -9.90
N TRP A 21 -10.73 12.38 -9.55
CA TRP A 21 -9.85 13.09 -10.48
C TRP A 21 -8.60 12.25 -10.79
N LEU A 22 -7.98 11.68 -9.75
CA LEU A 22 -6.86 10.76 -9.89
C LEU A 22 -7.21 9.51 -10.71
N GLN A 23 -8.39 8.93 -10.48
CA GLN A 23 -8.84 7.77 -11.26
C GLN A 23 -9.02 8.08 -12.76
N LYS A 24 -9.47 9.29 -13.10
CA LYS A 24 -9.59 9.72 -14.50
C LYS A 24 -8.24 9.89 -15.20
N LEU A 25 -7.20 10.31 -14.47
CA LEU A 25 -5.85 10.44 -15.05
C LEU A 25 -5.25 9.09 -15.46
N GLU A 26 -5.64 8.04 -14.75
CA GLU A 26 -5.13 6.68 -14.94
C GLU A 26 -6.11 5.84 -15.80
N GLU A 27 -7.15 6.47 -16.34
CA GLU A 27 -8.14 5.84 -17.21
C GLU A 27 -7.49 5.41 -18.53
N GLY A 28 -7.71 4.15 -18.93
CA GLY A 28 -7.08 3.56 -20.13
C GLY A 28 -5.81 2.76 -19.85
N LEU A 29 -5.24 2.82 -18.64
CA LEU A 29 -4.13 1.94 -18.28
C LEU A 29 -4.58 0.48 -18.06
N PRO A 30 -3.74 -0.50 -18.42
CA PRO A 30 -4.00 -1.91 -18.12
C PRO A 30 -4.31 -2.15 -16.65
N LYS A 31 -5.42 -2.85 -16.37
CA LYS A 31 -5.78 -3.21 -15.00
C LYS A 31 -4.95 -4.40 -14.55
N ALA A 32 -4.37 -4.31 -13.35
CA ALA A 32 -3.69 -5.44 -12.74
C ALA A 32 -4.69 -6.54 -12.32
N ASP A 33 -4.41 -7.79 -12.66
CA ASP A 33 -5.22 -8.96 -12.25
C ASP A 33 -5.15 -9.24 -10.75
N LEU A 34 -4.08 -8.78 -10.11
CA LEU A 34 -3.81 -8.93 -8.69
C LEU A 34 -3.02 -7.74 -8.17
N VAL A 35 -3.50 -7.18 -7.06
CA VAL A 35 -2.81 -6.13 -6.30
C VAL A 35 -2.61 -6.64 -4.89
N ILE A 36 -1.35 -6.64 -4.45
CA ILE A 36 -0.97 -7.02 -3.08
C ILE A 36 -0.41 -5.79 -2.38
N VAL A 37 -1.01 -5.41 -1.27
CA VAL A 37 -0.57 -4.34 -0.38
C VAL A 37 0.21 -4.97 0.77
N LEU A 38 1.49 -4.62 0.88
CA LEU A 38 2.34 -5.02 2.00
C LEU A 38 2.19 -3.97 3.10
N ASP A 39 1.51 -4.33 4.19
CA ASP A 39 1.23 -3.43 5.30
C ASP A 39 2.11 -3.79 6.49
N ALA A 40 3.11 -2.97 6.77
CA ALA A 40 4.05 -3.15 7.87
C ALA A 40 3.73 -2.17 9.00
N SER A 41 3.79 -2.65 10.24
CA SER A 41 3.67 -1.81 11.43
C SER A 41 4.80 -0.78 11.49
N GLN A 42 4.46 0.47 11.82
CA GLN A 42 5.41 1.58 11.84
C GLN A 42 6.50 1.47 12.92
N ASN A 43 6.37 0.57 13.90
CA ASN A 43 7.34 0.45 14.99
C ASN A 43 8.74 0.04 14.51
N ASP A 44 8.87 -0.64 13.37
CA ASP A 44 10.16 -1.20 12.93
C ASP A 44 10.97 -0.27 12.00
N SER A 45 10.36 0.77 11.41
CA SER A 45 10.98 1.56 10.33
C SER A 45 11.67 2.86 10.74
N PHE A 46 11.51 3.32 12.00
CA PHE A 46 11.94 4.68 12.40
C PHE A 46 13.20 4.77 13.27
N SER A 47 13.97 3.69 13.45
CA SER A 47 15.19 3.70 14.28
C SER A 47 16.37 4.52 13.71
N ARG A 48 16.22 5.15 12.52
CA ARG A 48 17.28 5.91 11.86
C ARG A 48 16.80 7.29 11.34
N LYS A 49 16.64 8.33 12.21
CA LYS A 49 16.77 9.78 11.85
C LYS A 49 16.61 10.80 13.02
N LYS A 50 17.18 11.99 12.80
CA LYS A 50 17.80 12.96 13.75
C LYS A 50 16.90 13.96 14.53
N SER A 51 15.57 14.05 14.35
CA SER A 51 14.73 15.04 15.11
C SER A 51 13.40 14.45 15.61
N LYS A 52 12.90 14.91 16.77
CA LYS A 52 11.60 14.48 17.32
C LYS A 52 10.42 15.00 16.50
N ARG A 53 10.49 16.23 15.95
CA ARG A 53 9.39 16.89 15.23
C ARG A 53 9.08 16.20 13.89
N ASP A 54 10.12 15.92 13.11
CA ASP A 54 10.00 15.22 11.82
C ASP A 54 9.46 13.79 11.97
N ARG A 55 9.70 13.16 13.12
CA ARG A 55 9.16 11.83 13.43
C ARG A 55 7.64 11.87 13.55
N PHE A 56 7.08 12.83 14.28
CA PHE A 56 5.62 12.92 14.46
C PHE A 56 4.89 13.24 13.15
N GLU A 57 5.40 14.16 12.35
CA GLU A 57 4.80 14.49 11.05
C GLU A 57 4.84 13.29 10.10
N LYS A 58 5.97 12.58 10.05
CA LYS A 58 6.08 11.35 9.25
C LYS A 58 5.12 10.28 9.76
N ILE A 59 5.04 10.03 11.06
CA ILE A 59 4.12 9.02 11.62
C ILE A 59 2.67 9.34 11.21
N LYS A 60 2.23 10.60 11.34
CA LYS A 60 0.88 11.02 10.93
C LYS A 60 0.64 10.79 9.44
N ILE A 61 1.59 11.16 8.58
CA ILE A 61 1.49 10.96 7.13
C ILE A 61 1.45 9.47 6.77
N PHE A 62 2.31 8.65 7.39
CA PHE A 62 2.31 7.20 7.17
C PHE A 62 1.03 6.53 7.68
N GLN A 63 0.48 6.97 8.81
CA GLN A 63 -0.81 6.48 9.32
C GLN A 63 -1.94 6.81 8.33
N LYS A 64 -1.97 8.04 7.83
CA LYS A 64 -2.93 8.47 6.80
C LYS A 64 -2.81 7.62 5.53
N ILE A 65 -1.59 7.39 5.05
CA ILE A 65 -1.32 6.56 3.87
C ILE A 65 -1.78 5.12 4.10
N SER A 66 -1.46 4.50 5.24
CA SER A 66 -1.88 3.12 5.56
C SER A 66 -3.40 3.00 5.62
N GLN A 67 -4.10 3.97 6.23
CA GLN A 67 -5.56 4.02 6.24
C GLN A 67 -6.15 4.12 4.83
N ILE A 68 -5.56 4.94 3.95
CA ILE A 68 -6.01 5.06 2.55
C ILE A 68 -5.77 3.75 1.80
N TYR A 69 -4.62 3.11 1.95
CA TYR A 69 -4.34 1.80 1.36
C TYR A 69 -5.37 0.75 1.81
N ARG A 70 -5.67 0.66 3.11
CA ARG A 70 -6.68 -0.28 3.65
C ARG A 70 -8.07 0.00 3.09
N ARG A 71 -8.47 1.27 3.03
CA ARG A 71 -9.76 1.70 2.46
C ARG A 71 -9.88 1.32 0.98
N LEU A 72 -8.86 1.63 0.18
CA LEU A 72 -8.86 1.32 -1.26
C LEU A 72 -8.74 -0.19 -1.50
N ALA A 73 -7.98 -0.91 -0.68
CA ALA A 73 -7.89 -2.36 -0.77
C ALA A 73 -9.26 -3.01 -0.57
N LYS A 74 -10.05 -2.55 0.42
CA LYS A 74 -11.44 -3.01 0.60
C LYS A 74 -12.31 -2.67 -0.62
N LYS A 75 -12.23 -1.43 -1.12
CA LYS A 75 -13.02 -0.97 -2.28
C LYS A 75 -12.72 -1.73 -3.57
N HIS A 76 -11.45 -2.01 -3.83
CA HIS A 76 -10.99 -2.59 -5.09
C HIS A 76 -10.62 -4.08 -4.97
N ARG A 77 -10.93 -4.71 -3.82
CA ARG A 77 -10.62 -6.12 -3.52
C ARG A 77 -9.13 -6.48 -3.63
N TRP A 78 -8.25 -5.52 -3.32
CA TRP A 78 -6.81 -5.81 -3.22
C TRP A 78 -6.54 -6.72 -2.03
N LYS A 79 -5.48 -7.52 -2.11
CA LYS A 79 -5.06 -8.40 -1.03
C LYS A 79 -4.09 -7.65 -0.12
N ILE A 80 -4.33 -7.69 1.19
CA ILE A 80 -3.44 -7.09 2.19
C ILE A 80 -2.63 -8.24 2.81
N VAL A 81 -1.32 -8.07 2.87
CA VAL A 81 -0.38 -8.98 3.55
C VAL A 81 0.27 -8.21 4.69
N ASN A 82 0.25 -8.79 5.88
CA ASN A 82 1.01 -8.26 7.01
C ASN A 82 2.51 -8.42 6.72
N ALA A 83 3.21 -7.30 6.63
CA ALA A 83 4.63 -7.25 6.32
C ALA A 83 5.52 -6.96 7.54
N SER A 84 5.00 -7.10 8.75
CA SER A 84 5.77 -6.97 10.01
C SER A 84 6.60 -8.21 10.35
N GLY A 85 6.36 -9.35 9.70
CA GLY A 85 7.12 -10.59 9.91
C GLY A 85 8.48 -10.60 9.20
N THR A 86 9.15 -11.75 9.23
CA THR A 86 10.38 -11.99 8.47
C THR A 86 10.12 -11.98 6.96
N LYS A 87 11.18 -11.75 6.17
CA LYS A 87 11.09 -11.80 4.71
C LYS A 87 10.52 -13.13 4.21
N GLN A 88 10.90 -14.24 4.86
CA GLN A 88 10.46 -15.59 4.51
C GLN A 88 8.95 -15.77 4.76
N GLU A 89 8.44 -15.31 5.90
CA GLU A 89 7.01 -15.38 6.24
C GLU A 89 6.17 -14.55 5.26
N VAL A 90 6.59 -13.32 5.00
CA VAL A 90 5.91 -12.42 4.05
C VAL A 90 5.91 -13.02 2.65
N HIS A 91 7.05 -13.59 2.22
CA HIS A 91 7.16 -14.26 0.93
C HIS A 91 6.21 -15.46 0.81
N LYS A 92 6.10 -16.28 1.85
CA LYS A 92 5.19 -17.44 1.89
C LYS A 92 3.72 -17.01 1.74
N GLU A 93 3.31 -15.95 2.42
CA GLU A 93 1.95 -15.40 2.32
C GLU A 93 1.66 -14.83 0.92
N ILE A 94 2.63 -14.14 0.31
CA ILE A 94 2.52 -13.66 -1.07
C ILE A 94 2.33 -14.83 -2.05
N LEU A 95 3.17 -15.87 -1.94
CA LEU A 95 3.07 -17.06 -2.80
C LEU A 95 1.70 -17.74 -2.68
N LYS A 96 1.17 -17.89 -1.46
CA LYS A 96 -0.16 -18.47 -1.23
C LYS A 96 -1.27 -17.71 -1.99
N ILE A 97 -1.19 -16.38 -2.01
CA ILE A 97 -2.14 -15.54 -2.75
C ILE A 97 -1.98 -15.74 -4.27
N ILE A 98 -0.73 -15.76 -4.76
CA ILE A 98 -0.42 -15.91 -6.17
C ILE A 98 -0.89 -17.29 -6.68
N PHE A 99 -0.53 -18.38 -5.99
CA PHE A 99 -0.94 -19.73 -6.38
C PHE A 99 -2.45 -19.91 -6.39
N LYS A 100 -3.16 -19.33 -5.42
CA LYS A 100 -4.63 -19.33 -5.42
C LYS A 100 -5.22 -18.60 -6.64
N LYS A 101 -4.55 -17.54 -7.12
CA LYS A 101 -5.01 -16.74 -8.27
C LYS A 101 -4.71 -17.41 -9.62
N ILE A 102 -3.57 -18.10 -9.74
CA ILE A 102 -3.13 -18.76 -10.98
C ILE A 102 -3.76 -20.17 -11.12
N GLY A 103 -3.97 -20.88 -10.01
CA GLY A 103 -4.59 -22.21 -10.02
C GLY A 103 -6.12 -22.22 -10.05
N SER A 104 -6.76 -21.06 -10.30
CA SER A 104 -8.21 -20.93 -10.52
C SER A 104 -8.49 -20.70 -12.00
#